data_AF-A0A1W9GMI3-F1
#
_entry.id   AF-A0A1W9GMI3-F1
#
_cell.length_a   1.000
_cell.length_b   1.000
_cell.length_c   1.000
_cell.angle_alpha   90.00
_cell.angle_beta   90.00
_cell.angle_gamma   90.00
#
_symmetry.space_group_name_H-M   'P 1'
#
loop_
_entity.id
_entity.type
_entity.pdbx_description
1 polymer ?
#
loop_
_entity_poly.entity_id
_entity_poly.type
_entity_poly.pdbx_seq_one_letter_code
_entity_poly.pdbx_strand_id
1 'polypeptide(L)' 'MRFVKVKNEERPGEMAINLDLVREAHFGGGMLRLYFERSSSSQDDVTFTGENAQKIWAAMG' A
#
# COMPACT_ATOMS: atom_id res chain seq x y z
N MET A 1 13.89 -2.80 -5.98
CA MET A 1 12.81 -1.81 -5.85
C MET A 1 11.49 -2.46 -6.27
N ARG A 2 10.61 -2.73 -5.33
CA ARG A 2 9.30 -3.38 -5.47
C ARG A 2 8.22 -2.29 -5.43
N PHE A 3 7.60 -2.02 -6.58
CA PHE A 3 6.49 -1.08 -6.66
C PHE A 3 5.20 -1.80 -7.07
N VAL A 4 4.09 -1.48 -6.42
CA VAL A 4 2.76 -1.98 -6.78
C VAL A 4 1.92 -0.81 -7.25
N LYS A 5 1.39 -0.92 -8.47
CA LYS A 5 0.39 0.01 -8.96
C LYS A 5 -0.98 -0.41 -8.48
N VAL A 6 -1.67 0.51 -7.81
CA VAL A 6 -3.01 0.29 -7.27
C VAL A 6 -3.93 1.37 -7.81
N LYS A 7 -5.17 0.99 -8.08
CA LYS A 7 -6.16 1.95 -8.56
C LYS A 7 -6.76 2.62 -7.33
N ASN A 8 -6.49 3.90 -7.14
CA ASN A 8 -7.09 4.62 -6.02
C ASN A 8 -8.56 4.90 -6.36
N GLU A 9 -9.49 4.44 -5.51
CA GLU A 9 -10.92 4.69 -5.70
C GLU A 9 -11.32 6.08 -5.21
N GLU A 10 -10.60 6.65 -4.24
CA GLU A 10 -10.84 8.00 -3.70
C GLU A 10 -10.22 9.11 -4.57
N ARG A 11 -9.19 8.77 -5.36
CA ARG A 11 -8.59 9.68 -6.34
C ARG A 11 -8.51 9.00 -7.69
N PRO A 12 -9.19 9.49 -8.74
CA PRO A 12 -9.08 8.89 -10.07
C PRO A 12 -7.62 8.91 -10.54
N GLY A 13 -6.95 7.76 -10.49
CA GLY A 13 -5.55 7.61 -10.87
C GLY A 13 -4.93 6.28 -10.42
N GLU A 14 -3.86 5.90 -11.09
CA GLU A 14 -2.97 4.82 -10.63
C GLU A 14 -1.98 5.40 -9.62
N MET A 15 -1.94 4.81 -8.41
CA MET A 15 -0.96 5.16 -7.39
C MET A 15 0.11 4.06 -7.34
N ALA A 16 1.38 4.44 -7.38
CA ALA A 16 2.49 3.51 -7.19
C ALA A 16 2.89 3.49 -5.71
N ILE A 17 2.74 2.33 -5.08
CA ILE A 17 3.18 2.07 -3.71
C ILE A 17 4.60 1.50 -3.76
N ASN A 18 5.54 2.12 -3.05
CA ASN A 18 6.88 1.58 -2.90
C ASN A 18 6.92 0.62 -1.71
N LEU A 19 7.00 -0.68 -1.97
CA LEU A 19 7.04 -1.70 -0.92
C LEU A 19 8.38 -1.73 -0.18
N ASP A 20 9.48 -1.24 -0.75
CA ASP A 20 10.76 -1.14 -0.02
C ASP A 20 10.70 -0.08 1.10
N LEU A 21 9.74 0.84 1.05
CA LEU A 21 9.51 1.85 2.10
C LEU A 21 8.48 1.38 3.14
N VAL A 22 7.80 0.27 2.89
CA VAL A 22 6.84 -0.31 3.83
C VAL A 22 7.62 -0.95 4.97
N ARG A 23 7.42 -0.40 6.17
CA ARG A 23 7.98 -0.92 7.41
C ARG A 23 7.17 -2.07 7.95
N GLU A 24 5.85 -1.89 7.96
CA GLU A 24 4.92 -2.84 8.52
C GLU A 24 3.65 -2.87 7.68
N ALA A 25 3.10 -4.07 7.51
CA ALA A 25 1.87 -4.27 6.79
C ALA A 25 0.93 -5.19 7.58
N HIS A 26 -0.30 -4.75 7.76
CA HIS A 26 -1.34 -5.54 8.43
C HIS A 26 -2.47 -5.82 7.45
N PHE A 27 -2.69 -7.10 7.15
CA PHE A 27 -3.80 -7.56 6.33
C PHE A 27 -4.80 -8.35 7.17
N GLY A 28 -6.05 -7.90 7.21
CA GLY A 28 -7.11 -8.55 7.96
C GLY A 28 -8.49 -8.00 7.60
N GLY A 29 -9.52 -8.86 7.61
CA GLY A 29 -10.90 -8.46 7.36
C GLY A 29 -11.18 -7.81 6.00
N GLY A 30 -10.34 -8.05 4.98
CA GLY A 30 -10.44 -7.42 3.66
C GLY A 30 -9.83 -6.02 3.58
N MET A 31 -9.09 -5.60 4.60
CA MET A 31 -8.38 -4.34 4.67
C MET A 31 -6.88 -4.59 4.79
N LEU A 32 -6.08 -3.80 4.08
CA LEU A 32 -4.64 -3.75 4.17
C LEU A 32 -4.22 -2.39 4.69
N ARG A 33 -3.42 -2.36 5.75
CA ARG A 33 -2.82 -1.16 6.30
C ARG A 33 -1.32 -1.21 6.09
N LEU A 34 -0.78 -0.20 5.43
CA LEU A 34 0.65 -0.07 5.19
C LEU A 34 1.19 1.08 6.03
N TYR A 35 2.22 0.79 6.81
CA TYR A 35 2.95 1.74 7.62
C TYR A 35 4.32 1.95 7.00
N PHE A 36 4.67 3.21 6.73
CA PHE A 36 5.93 3.57 6.08
C PHE A 36 6.93 4.06 7.12
N GLU A 37 8.23 3.82 6.87
CA GLU A 37 9.28 4.46 7.67
C GLU A 37 9.19 5.98 7.49
N ARG A 38 9.01 6.72 8.59
CA ARG A 38 9.09 8.19 8.61
C ARG A 38 10.53 8.67 8.38
N SER A 39 11.05 8.52 7.17
CA SER A 39 12.34 9.07 6.76
C SER A 39 12.15 9.99 5.56
N SER A 40 12.00 11.29 5.88
CA SER A 40 12.06 12.47 5.00
C SER A 40 11.17 12.53 3.74
N SER A 41 10.48 11.44 3.38
CA SER A 41 9.57 11.35 2.25
C SER A 41 8.17 11.11 2.84
N SER A 42 7.32 12.13 2.79
CA SER A 42 5.97 12.16 3.35
C SER A 42 5.00 11.14 2.70
N GLN A 43 5.27 9.84 2.84
CA GLN A 43 4.25 8.81 2.60
C GLN A 43 3.51 8.61 3.91
N ASP A 44 2.31 9.17 3.98
CA ASP A 44 1.36 8.91 5.05
C ASP A 44 0.97 7.42 5.07
N ASP A 45 0.59 6.93 6.25
CA ASP A 45 0.06 5.58 6.40
C ASP A 45 -1.17 5.44 5.49
N VAL A 46 -1.13 4.48 4.56
CA VAL A 46 -2.21 4.25 3.60
C VAL A 46 -2.95 2.97 3.89
N THR A 47 -4.27 3.06 3.77
CA THR A 47 -5.18 1.93 3.97
C THR A 47 -5.82 1.60 2.63
N PHE A 48 -5.74 0.34 2.23
CA PHE A 48 -6.39 -0.21 1.05
C PHE A 48 -7.45 -1.21 1.46
N THR A 49 -8.50 -1.34 0.66
CA THR A 49 -9.58 -2.31 0.86
C THR A 49 -9.81 -3.13 -0.41
N GLY A 50 -10.54 -4.23 -0.27
CA GLY A 50 -11.02 -5.03 -1.40
C GLY A 50 -9.90 -5.61 -2.27
N GLU A 51 -10.06 -5.53 -3.58
CA GLU A 51 -9.11 -6.09 -4.55
C GLU A 51 -7.72 -5.44 -4.47
N ASN A 52 -7.64 -4.15 -4.15
CA ASN A 52 -6.36 -3.46 -4.02
C ASN A 52 -5.55 -4.01 -2.83
N ALA A 53 -6.21 -4.21 -1.69
CA ALA A 53 -5.59 -4.80 -0.51
C ALA A 53 -4.99 -6.19 -0.82
N GLN A 54 -5.76 -7.04 -1.50
CA GLN A 54 -5.30 -8.38 -1.90
C GLN A 54 -4.14 -8.33 -2.89
N LYS A 55 -4.19 -7.46 -3.90
CA LYS A 55 -3.13 -7.29 -4.90
C LYS A 55 -1.81 -6.85 -4.26
N ILE A 56 -1.86 -5.87 -3.36
CA ILE A 56 -0.67 -5.38 -2.67
C ILE A 56 -0.11 -6.47 -1.74
N TRP A 57 -0.97 -7.14 -0.97
CA TRP A 57 -0.56 -8.22 -0.07
C TRP A 57 0.14 -9.37 -0.82
N ALA A 58 -0.46 -9.82 -1.93
CA ALA A 58 0.13 -10.85 -2.79
C ALA A 58 1.46 -10.42 -3.41
N ALA A 59 1.65 -9.13 -3.68
CA ALA A 59 2.90 -8.59 -4.23
C ALA A 59 4.00 -8.38 -3.17
N MET A 60 3.66 -8.36 -1.87
CA MET A 60 4.66 -8.28 -0.80
C MET A 60 5.41 -9.59 -0.59
N GLY A 61 4.72 -10.73 -0.68
CA GLY A 61 5.31 -12.08 -0.75
C GLY A 61 6.08 -12.49 0.48
#